data_AF-A0A519WLR5-F1
#
_entry.id   AF-A0A519WLR5-F1
#
_cell.length_a   1.000
_cell.length_b   1.000
_cell.length_c   1.000
_cell.angle_alpha   90.00
_cell.angle_beta   90.00
_cell.angle_gamma   90.00
#
_symmetry.space_group_name_H-M   'P 1'
#
loop_
_entity.id
_entity.type
_entity.pdbx_description
1 polymer ?
#
loop_
_entity_poly.entity_id
_entity_poly.type
_entity_poly.pdbx_seq_one_letter_code
_entity_poly.pdbx_strand_id
1 'polypeptide(L)'
;MVGIDLVEILEKPNTNYDLILEDGDVIRIPKVLQTVKVTGEVLNPNGIVYKQGKGLKQYVNGAGGFTSNALKRNVYIKYANGSAEAVKKFLFFRNYPRVRPGAEIMVPKKPLREPMTTQAWIAISTGLASMAALIITLFR
;
A
#
# COMPACT_ATOMS: atom_id res chain seq x y z
N MET A 1 6.17 13.42 -8.59
CA MET A 1 6.20 12.24 -9.49
C MET A 1 4.77 11.81 -9.69
N VAL A 2 4.29 11.90 -10.93
CA VAL A 2 2.94 11.46 -11.34
C VAL A 2 3.08 10.07 -11.96
N GLY A 3 2.16 9.16 -11.64
CA GLY A 3 2.11 7.84 -12.26
C GLY A 3 1.53 7.94 -13.66
N ILE A 4 2.29 7.54 -14.69
CA ILE A 4 1.85 7.65 -16.10
C ILE A 4 1.83 6.29 -16.79
N ASP A 5 0.87 6.03 -17.67
CA ASP A 5 0.91 4.87 -18.56
C ASP A 5 1.32 5.33 -19.97
N LEU A 6 2.64 5.49 -20.16
CA LEU A 6 3.18 6.04 -21.40
C LEU A 6 2.83 5.18 -22.63
N VAL A 7 2.72 3.86 -22.46
CA VAL A 7 2.38 2.97 -23.59
C VAL A 7 0.96 3.25 -24.06
N GLU A 8 0.01 3.33 -23.13
CA GLU A 8 -1.38 3.62 -23.49
C GLU A 8 -1.54 5.02 -24.10
N ILE A 9 -0.85 6.02 -23.57
CA ILE A 9 -0.85 7.39 -24.13
C ILE A 9 -0.31 7.41 -25.57
N LEU A 10 0.76 6.66 -25.85
CA LEU A 10 1.37 6.60 -27.19
C LEU A 10 0.53 5.80 -28.19
N GLU A 11 -0.13 4.73 -27.73
CA GLU A 11 -0.99 3.88 -28.58
C GLU A 11 -2.35 4.51 -28.87
N LYS A 12 -2.89 5.28 -27.91
CA LYS A 12 -4.22 5.92 -28.00
C LYS A 12 -4.12 7.42 -27.65
N PRO A 13 -3.65 8.26 -28.59
CA PRO A 13 -3.60 9.70 -28.36
C PRO A 13 -5.00 10.30 -28.23
N ASN A 14 -5.10 11.43 -27.54
CA ASN A 14 -6.33 12.18 -27.24
C ASN A 14 -7.29 11.44 -26.30
N THR A 15 -6.75 10.73 -25.30
CA THR A 15 -7.56 10.09 -24.26
C THR A 15 -7.43 10.81 -22.93
N ASN A 16 -8.26 10.44 -21.96
CA ASN A 16 -8.17 10.96 -20.58
C ASN A 16 -6.89 10.55 -19.84
N TYR A 17 -6.04 9.72 -20.46
CA TYR A 17 -4.72 9.36 -19.94
C TYR A 17 -3.64 10.35 -20.36
N ASP A 18 -3.91 11.20 -21.37
CA ASP A 18 -2.98 12.21 -21.84
C ASP A 18 -2.75 13.27 -20.76
N LEU A 19 -1.50 13.65 -20.60
CA LEU A 19 -1.10 14.69 -19.65
C LEU A 19 -0.73 15.95 -20.43
N ILE A 20 -1.35 17.07 -20.06
CA ILE A 20 -0.93 18.39 -20.48
C ILE A 20 0.36 18.70 -19.74
N LEU A 21 1.39 19.11 -20.49
CA LEU A 21 2.67 19.53 -19.94
C LEU A 21 2.73 21.05 -19.88
N GLU A 22 3.28 21.58 -18.81
CA GLU A 22 3.49 23.01 -18.61
C GLU A 22 4.98 23.37 -18.71
N ASP A 23 5.27 24.66 -18.89
CA ASP A 23 6.65 25.14 -18.92
C ASP A 23 7.34 24.84 -17.58
N GLY A 24 8.55 24.28 -17.66
CA GLY A 24 9.30 23.81 -16.49
C GLY A 24 9.08 22.34 -16.11
N ASP A 25 8.15 21.62 -16.75
CA ASP A 25 8.02 20.18 -16.54
C ASP A 25 9.24 19.41 -17.07
N VAL A 26 9.65 18.36 -16.34
CA VAL A 26 10.80 17.52 -16.69
C VAL A 26 10.38 16.08 -16.87
N ILE A 27 10.44 15.60 -18.12
CA ILE A 27 10.23 14.18 -18.44
C ILE A 27 11.53 13.42 -18.18
N ARG A 28 11.49 12.44 -17.27
CA ARG A 28 12.63 11.56 -16.98
C ARG A 28 12.31 10.13 -17.43
N ILE A 29 13.12 9.61 -18.35
CA ILE A 29 13.03 8.23 -18.84
C ILE A 29 14.13 7.39 -18.15
N PRO A 30 13.79 6.57 -17.15
CA PRO A 30 14.78 5.73 -16.47
C PRO A 30 15.21 4.54 -17.33
N LYS A 31 16.42 4.03 -17.08
CA LYS A 31 16.86 2.75 -17.65
C LYS A 31 16.03 1.60 -17.06
N VAL A 32 15.83 0.54 -17.85
CA VAL A 32 15.17 -0.68 -17.37
C VAL A 32 16.08 -1.37 -16.36
N LEU A 33 15.65 -1.38 -15.10
CA LEU A 33 16.36 -2.09 -14.03
C LEU A 33 15.92 -3.56 -14.02
N GLN A 34 16.88 -4.48 -13.89
CA GLN A 34 16.61 -5.92 -13.73
C GLN A 34 16.50 -6.34 -12.25
N THR A 35 16.19 -5.40 -11.37
CA THR A 35 16.06 -5.62 -9.93
C THR A 35 14.73 -5.10 -9.43
N VAL A 36 14.32 -5.62 -8.28
CA VAL A 36 13.18 -5.16 -7.48
C VAL A 36 13.75 -4.71 -6.15
N LYS A 37 13.47 -3.47 -5.78
CA LYS A 37 13.92 -2.92 -4.51
C LYS A 37 12.93 -3.30 -3.42
N VAL A 38 13.40 -3.75 -2.26
CA VAL A 38 12.55 -4.02 -1.09
C VAL A 38 12.96 -3.09 0.03
N THR A 39 12.03 -2.25 0.51
CA THR A 39 12.30 -1.20 1.48
C THR A 39 11.27 -1.18 2.62
N GLY A 40 11.59 -0.42 3.67
CA GLY A 40 10.75 -0.27 4.86
C GLY A 40 11.00 -1.34 5.92
N GLU A 41 9.93 -1.82 6.55
CA GLU A 41 9.95 -2.75 7.69
C GLU A 41 10.21 -4.21 7.30
N VAL A 42 11.38 -4.45 6.71
CA VAL A 42 11.96 -5.77 6.43
C VAL A 42 13.28 -5.96 7.17
N LEU A 43 13.71 -7.21 7.39
CA LEU A 43 14.93 -7.47 8.16
C LEU A 43 16.20 -6.95 7.46
N ASN A 44 16.24 -7.01 6.13
CA ASN A 44 17.37 -6.55 5.34
C ASN A 44 16.91 -5.84 4.06
N PRO A 45 16.66 -4.52 4.10
CA PRO A 45 16.29 -3.73 2.92
C PRO A 45 17.36 -3.81 1.83
N ASN A 46 17.03 -4.38 0.67
CA ASN A 46 17.99 -4.60 -0.41
C ASN A 46 17.35 -4.59 -1.81
N GLY A 47 18.19 -4.60 -2.84
CA GLY A 47 17.78 -4.84 -4.22
C GLY A 47 17.90 -6.32 -4.55
N ILE A 48 16.84 -6.93 -5.06
CA ILE A 48 16.79 -8.35 -5.41
C ILE A 48 16.64 -8.48 -6.91
N VAL A 49 17.42 -9.37 -7.54
CA VAL A 49 17.29 -9.66 -8.98
C VAL A 49 15.87 -10.08 -9.32
N TYR A 50 15.29 -9.43 -10.33
CA TYR A 50 13.97 -9.74 -10.83
C TYR A 50 13.96 -11.16 -11.42
N LYS A 51 12.95 -11.94 -11.06
CA LYS A 51 12.65 -13.23 -11.69
C LYS A 51 11.19 -13.25 -12.11
N GLN A 52 10.94 -13.67 -13.35
CA GLN A 52 9.59 -13.83 -13.86
C GLN A 52 8.82 -14.85 -13.01
N GLY A 53 7.54 -14.57 -12.74
CA GLY A 53 6.68 -15.41 -11.90
C GLY A 53 6.93 -15.29 -10.39
N LYS A 54 8.01 -14.64 -9.95
CA LYS A 54 8.27 -14.42 -8.53
C LYS A 54 7.25 -13.41 -7.97
N GLY A 55 6.53 -13.82 -6.93
CA GLY A 55 5.51 -13.00 -6.29
C GLY A 55 6.06 -12.07 -5.21
N LEU A 56 5.27 -11.05 -4.84
CA LEU A 56 5.61 -10.05 -3.81
C LEU A 56 6.16 -10.67 -2.52
N LYS A 57 5.50 -11.72 -2.00
CA LYS A 57 5.94 -12.40 -0.76
C LYS A 57 7.35 -12.98 -0.88
N GLN A 58 7.70 -13.54 -2.05
CA GLN A 58 9.01 -14.15 -2.25
C GLN A 58 10.12 -13.09 -2.32
N TYR A 59 9.83 -11.87 -2.76
CA TYR A 59 10.77 -10.76 -2.66
C TYR A 59 10.92 -10.29 -1.21
N VAL A 60 9.82 -10.13 -0.47
CA VAL A 60 9.90 -9.78 0.97
C VAL A 60 10.70 -10.84 1.75
N ASN A 61 10.48 -12.13 1.48
CA ASN A 61 11.27 -13.20 2.10
C ASN A 61 12.75 -13.14 1.70
N GLY A 62 13.07 -12.73 0.47
CA GLY A 62 14.44 -12.49 0.05
C GLY A 62 15.13 -11.31 0.74
N ALA A 63 14.35 -10.40 1.33
CA ALA A 63 14.82 -9.34 2.23
C ALA A 63 14.86 -9.78 3.70
N GLY A 64 14.86 -11.10 3.96
CA GLY A 64 14.84 -11.68 5.31
C GLY A 64 13.45 -11.75 5.94
N GLY A 65 12.39 -11.32 5.24
CA GLY A 65 11.04 -11.26 5.79
C GLY A 65 10.74 -9.95 6.52
N PHE A 66 9.60 -9.93 7.21
CA PHE A 66 9.07 -8.74 7.88
C PHE A 66 9.67 -8.52 9.27
N THR A 67 9.87 -7.27 9.67
CA THR A 67 10.14 -6.94 11.09
C THR A 67 8.89 -7.13 11.95
N SER A 68 9.05 -7.08 13.29
CA SER A 68 7.94 -7.07 14.25
C SER A 68 7.01 -5.87 14.09
N ASN A 69 7.55 -4.74 13.60
CA ASN A 69 6.85 -3.48 13.42
C ASN A 69 6.20 -3.34 12.03
N ALA A 70 6.33 -4.33 11.16
CA ALA A 70 5.78 -4.29 9.81
C ALA A 70 4.23 -4.32 9.76
N LEU A 71 3.64 -3.42 9.00
CA LEU A 71 2.21 -3.39 8.69
C LEU A 71 1.93 -4.27 7.44
N LYS A 72 1.99 -5.60 7.64
CA LYS A 72 1.88 -6.63 6.58
C LYS A 72 0.62 -6.56 5.69
N ARG A 73 -0.43 -5.85 6.13
CA ARG A 73 -1.70 -5.72 5.41
C ARG A 73 -1.72 -4.54 4.43
N ASN A 74 -0.76 -3.61 4.54
CA ASN A 74 -0.66 -2.40 3.72
C ASN A 74 0.60 -2.40 2.85
N VAL A 75 1.17 -3.57 2.55
CA VAL A 75 2.30 -3.65 1.63
C VAL A 75 1.83 -3.25 0.23
N TYR A 76 2.63 -2.44 -0.46
CA TYR A 76 2.33 -1.98 -1.80
C TYR A 76 3.59 -1.99 -2.67
N ILE A 77 3.36 -2.01 -3.98
CA ILE A 77 4.39 -1.92 -5.01
C ILE A 77 4.30 -0.52 -5.61
N LYS A 78 5.43 0.19 -5.68
CA LYS A 78 5.60 1.38 -6.50
C LYS A 78 6.35 0.99 -7.77
N TYR A 79 5.79 1.29 -8.93
CA TYR A 79 6.38 0.96 -10.22
C TYR A 79 7.26 2.08 -10.76
N ALA A 80 8.11 1.75 -11.74
CA ALA A 80 9.05 2.70 -12.35
C ALA A 80 8.35 3.88 -13.04
N ASN A 81 7.12 3.69 -13.52
CA ASN A 81 6.30 4.73 -14.12
C ASN A 81 5.63 5.65 -13.08
N GLY A 82 5.87 5.44 -11.79
CA GLY A 82 5.31 6.24 -10.70
C GLY A 82 3.97 5.77 -10.15
N SER A 83 3.30 4.80 -10.79
CA SER A 83 2.06 4.24 -10.25
C SER A 83 2.32 3.36 -9.03
N ALA A 84 1.29 3.15 -8.22
CA ALA A 84 1.38 2.29 -7.04
C ALA A 84 0.17 1.36 -6.95
N GLU A 85 0.43 0.09 -6.60
CA GLU A 85 -0.60 -0.92 -6.39
C GLU A 85 -0.45 -1.55 -5.01
N ALA A 86 -1.52 -1.49 -4.21
CA ALA A 86 -1.60 -2.14 -2.92
C ALA A 86 -2.14 -3.57 -3.03
N VAL A 87 -1.79 -4.41 -2.06
CA VAL A 87 -2.43 -5.72 -1.89
C VAL A 87 -3.94 -5.51 -1.61
N LYS A 88 -4.79 -6.04 -2.49
CA LYS A 88 -6.25 -5.96 -2.33
C LYS A 88 -6.76 -7.18 -1.57
N LYS A 89 -7.63 -6.96 -0.58
CA LYS A 89 -8.32 -8.05 0.14
C LYS A 89 -9.78 -8.04 -0.28
N PHE A 90 -10.27 -9.16 -0.80
CA PHE A 90 -11.68 -9.38 -1.05
C PHE A 90 -12.13 -10.60 -0.25
N LEU A 91 -13.06 -10.39 0.69
CA LEU A 91 -13.54 -11.43 1.60
C LEU A 91 -12.35 -12.13 2.31
N PHE A 92 -12.19 -13.44 2.14
CA PHE A 92 -11.07 -14.23 2.68
C PHE A 92 -9.85 -14.29 1.76
N PHE A 93 -9.97 -13.83 0.50
CA PHE A 93 -8.91 -13.91 -0.51
C PHE A 93 -8.08 -12.63 -0.55
N ARG A 94 -6.76 -12.79 -0.69
CA ARG A 94 -5.82 -11.68 -0.91
C ARG A 94 -5.29 -11.75 -2.33
N ASN A 95 -5.50 -10.69 -3.09
CA ASN A 95 -4.92 -10.53 -4.41
C ASN A 95 -3.61 -9.73 -4.32
N TYR A 96 -2.53 -10.32 -4.79
CA TYR A 96 -1.20 -9.71 -4.77
C TYR A 96 -0.89 -9.13 -6.15
N PRO A 97 -0.53 -7.83 -6.25
CA PRO A 97 -0.15 -7.24 -7.53
C PRO A 97 1.11 -7.91 -8.10
N ARG A 98 1.20 -7.92 -9.43
CA ARG A 98 2.34 -8.54 -10.14
C ARG A 98 3.57 -7.63 -10.03
N VAL A 99 4.68 -8.21 -9.59
CA VAL A 99 5.95 -7.48 -9.50
C VAL A 99 6.54 -7.32 -10.91
N ARG A 100 7.00 -6.11 -11.25
CA ARG A 100 7.65 -5.78 -12.51
C ARG A 100 9.12 -5.40 -12.28
N PRO A 101 10.00 -5.52 -13.30
CA PRO A 101 11.37 -5.01 -13.21
C PRO A 101 11.40 -3.52 -12.85
N GLY A 102 12.35 -3.11 -12.01
CA GLY A 102 12.47 -1.74 -11.52
C GLY A 102 11.42 -1.30 -10.51
N ALA A 103 10.53 -2.19 -10.07
CA ALA A 103 9.56 -1.89 -9.03
C ALA A 103 10.20 -1.83 -7.63
N GLU A 104 9.59 -1.07 -6.74
CA GLU A 104 9.93 -0.98 -5.32
C GLU A 104 8.77 -1.54 -4.49
N ILE A 105 9.04 -2.57 -3.69
CA ILE A 105 8.12 -3.12 -2.70
C ILE A 105 8.37 -2.38 -1.39
N MET A 106 7.39 -1.60 -0.95
CA MET A 106 7.44 -0.86 0.30
C MET A 106 6.65 -1.59 1.38
N VAL A 107 7.31 -1.87 2.50
CA VAL A 107 6.68 -2.41 3.70
C VAL A 107 6.51 -1.30 4.74
N PRO A 108 5.28 -0.79 4.96
CA PRO A 108 5.08 0.28 5.92
C PRO A 108 5.22 -0.20 7.37
N LYS A 109 5.47 0.76 8.27
CA LYS A 109 5.45 0.57 9.72
C LYS A 109 4.03 0.58 10.26
N LYS A 110 3.77 -0.22 11.30
CA LYS A 110 2.52 -0.16 12.07
C LYS A 110 2.40 1.24 12.68
N PRO A 111 1.24 1.91 12.56
CA PRO A 111 1.02 3.17 13.26
C PRO A 111 1.15 2.92 14.77
N LEU A 112 1.73 3.89 15.47
CA LEU A 112 1.66 3.92 16.92
C LEU A 112 0.17 4.02 17.28
N ARG A 113 -0.30 3.09 18.11
CA ARG A 113 -1.66 3.11 18.65
C ARG A 113 -1.55 3.48 20.10
N GLU A 114 -2.16 4.58 20.46
CA GLU A 114 -2.42 4.88 21.86
C GLU A 114 -3.54 3.94 22.33
N PRO A 115 -3.30 3.07 23.31
CA PRO A 115 -4.36 2.24 23.86
C PRO A 115 -5.42 3.13 24.51
N MET A 116 -6.69 2.77 24.35
CA MET A 116 -7.78 3.49 24.98
C MET A 116 -7.66 3.40 26.50
N THR A 117 -7.80 4.53 27.20
CA THR A 117 -7.73 4.55 28.66
C THR A 117 -8.94 3.85 29.27
N THR A 118 -8.78 3.31 30.49
CA THR A 118 -9.89 2.70 31.25
C THR A 118 -11.05 3.69 31.45
N GLN A 119 -10.73 4.98 31.64
CA GLN A 119 -11.73 6.03 31.80
C GLN A 119 -12.55 6.25 30.53
N ALA A 120 -11.91 6.26 29.35
CA ALA A 120 -12.61 6.37 28.08
C ALA A 120 -13.52 5.16 27.83
N TRP A 121 -13.07 3.95 28.18
CA TRP A 121 -13.89 2.74 28.13
C TRP A 121 -15.13 2.82 29.03
N ILE A 122 -14.95 3.28 30.28
CA ILE A 122 -16.06 3.46 31.22
C ILE A 122 -17.06 4.48 30.67
N ALA A 123 -16.59 5.63 30.19
CA ALA A 123 -17.46 6.67 29.64
C ALA A 123 -18.31 6.17 28.46
N ILE A 124 -17.70 5.43 27.53
CA ILE A 124 -18.42 4.80 26.41
C ILE A 124 -19.46 3.80 26.94
N SER A 125 -19.08 2.95 27.91
CA SER A 125 -19.99 1.93 28.46
C SER A 125 -21.20 2.55 29.17
N THR A 126 -20.98 3.61 29.96
CA THR A 126 -22.05 4.34 30.65
C THR A 126 -22.96 5.02 29.64
N GLY A 127 -22.40 5.68 28.62
CA GLY A 127 -23.19 6.33 27.58
C GLY A 127 -24.08 5.34 26.82
N LEU A 128 -23.56 4.17 26.46
CA LEU A 128 -24.33 3.09 25.84
C LEU A 128 -25.42 2.54 26.77
N ALA A 129 -25.11 2.33 28.06
CA ALA A 129 -26.07 1.86 29.05
C ALA A 129 -27.21 2.86 29.28
N SER A 130 -26.89 4.16 29.37
CA SER A 130 -27.88 5.23 29.50
C SER A 130 -28.77 5.31 28.26
N MET A 131 -28.19 5.20 27.05
CA MET A 131 -28.97 5.16 25.81
C MET A 131 -29.89 3.94 25.75
N ALA A 132 -29.40 2.76 26.15
CA ALA A 132 -30.23 1.56 26.24
C ALA A 132 -31.37 1.71 27.27
N ALA A 133 -31.08 2.31 28.43
CA ALA A 133 -32.09 2.59 29.45
C ALA A 133 -33.20 3.50 28.91
N LEU A 134 -32.84 4.57 28.18
CA LEU A 134 -33.82 5.46 27.53
C LEU A 134 -34.68 4.72 26.50
N ILE A 135 -34.08 3.85 25.69
CA ILE A 135 -34.82 3.03 24.73
C ILE A 135 -35.80 2.09 25.45
N ILE A 136 -35.35 1.40 26.49
CA ILE A 136 -36.20 0.49 27.29
C ILE A 136 -37.36 1.27 27.90
N THR A 137 -37.14 2.50 28.35
CA THR A 137 -38.23 3.34 28.92
C THR A 137 -39.23 3.83 27.89
N LEU A 138 -38.87 3.96 26.61
CA LEU A 138 -39.79 4.39 25.54
C LEU A 138 -40.72 3.27 25.05
N PHE A 139 -40.33 2.00 25.24
CA PHE A 139 -41.12 0.82 24.87
C PHE A 139 -41.88 0.21 26.06
N ARG A 140 -42.04 0.96 27.15
CA ARG A 140 -42.70 0.54 28.38
C ARG A 140 -43.94 1.37 28.68
#